data_AF-A0AAW8QZH1-F1
#
_entry.id   AF-A0AAW8QZH1-F1
#
_cell.length_a   1.000
_cell.length_b   1.000
_cell.length_c   1.000
_cell.angle_alpha   90.00
_cell.angle_beta   90.00
_cell.angle_gamma   90.00
#
_symmetry.space_group_name_H-M   'P 1'
#
loop_
_entity.id
_entity.type
_entity.pdbx_description
1 polymer ?
#
loop_
_entity_poly.entity_id
_entity_poly.type
_entity_poly.pdbx_seq_one_letter_code
_entity_poly.pdbx_strand_id
1 'polypeptide(L)'
;MNVVNCTVESIEALTSIVYKVILKPENPIEFKAGQYCQVVMGEKDKRPFSIANAPQDSSIIELHIGAEPSNAYAYEVLEKCRNLGELNVEVAHGDAYLRESTLPAIVVAGGTGYSYAKSIVLDCLATQPDRELVLYWGAKNPDDLYESKELSALAVTHQNFSFKPVVENPDESWQEHVGWVHKAVLNDVHNFADYQVYTAGRFEMSATIRDEFSAAGLLTNNLFGDAFAFI
;
A
#
# COMPACT_ATOMS: atom_id res chain seq x y z
N MET A 1 -10.83 21.03 1.23
CA MET A 1 -10.06 19.95 1.88
C MET A 1 -10.39 20.01 3.35
N ASN A 2 -10.87 18.91 3.92
CA ASN A 2 -11.33 18.86 5.30
C ASN A 2 -10.18 18.35 6.16
N VAL A 3 -9.66 19.21 7.03
CA VAL A 3 -8.76 18.80 8.11
C VAL A 3 -9.61 18.06 9.13
N VAL A 4 -9.21 16.84 9.47
CA VAL A 4 -9.88 15.98 10.45
C VAL A 4 -8.96 15.82 11.65
N ASN A 5 -9.49 16.05 12.84
CA ASN A 5 -8.79 15.70 14.07
C ASN A 5 -8.99 14.21 14.36
N CYS A 6 -7.91 13.53 14.73
CA CYS A 6 -7.92 12.11 15.06
C CYS A 6 -7.17 11.85 16.36
N THR A 7 -7.74 11.04 17.23
CA THR A 7 -7.01 10.48 18.38
C THR A 7 -6.21 9.26 17.95
N VAL A 8 -5.04 9.05 18.52
CA VAL A 8 -4.22 7.85 18.32
C VAL A 8 -4.78 6.75 19.21
N GLU A 9 -5.40 5.74 18.61
CA GLU A 9 -6.00 4.62 19.34
C GLU A 9 -4.96 3.56 19.71
N SER A 10 -4.04 3.26 18.80
CA SER A 10 -2.94 2.32 19.05
C SER A 10 -1.72 2.59 18.19
N ILE A 11 -0.56 2.16 18.69
CA ILE A 11 0.71 2.11 17.97
C ILE A 11 1.32 0.74 18.26
N GLU A 12 1.46 -0.07 17.21
CA GLU A 12 2.02 -1.42 17.28
C GLU A 12 3.26 -1.52 16.39
N ALA A 13 4.33 -2.14 16.89
CA ALA A 13 5.50 -2.44 16.07
C ALA A 13 5.21 -3.68 15.21
N LEU A 14 5.22 -3.51 13.88
CA LEU A 14 5.09 -4.60 12.92
C LEU A 14 6.46 -5.22 12.60
N THR A 15 7.49 -4.39 12.57
CA THR A 15 8.90 -4.79 12.50
C THR A 15 9.71 -3.93 13.47
N SER A 16 11.05 -4.02 13.42
CA SER A 16 11.93 -3.11 14.15
C SER A 16 11.80 -1.63 13.71
N ILE A 17 11.27 -1.39 12.50
CA ILE A 17 11.25 -0.06 11.88
C ILE A 17 9.88 0.33 11.28
N VAL A 18 8.93 -0.61 11.16
CA VAL A 18 7.56 -0.33 10.67
C VAL A 18 6.58 -0.40 11.82
N TYR A 19 5.72 0.60 11.93
CA TYR A 19 4.70 0.70 12.97
C TYR A 19 3.30 0.83 12.35
N LYS A 20 2.37 0.01 12.83
CA LYS A 20 0.94 0.18 12.57
C LYS A 20 0.42 1.22 13.55
N VAL A 21 -0.19 2.27 13.01
CA VAL A 21 -0.84 3.33 13.79
C VAL A 21 -2.30 3.36 13.41
N ILE A 22 -3.17 3.17 14.41
CA ILE A 22 -4.61 3.32 14.25
C ILE A 22 -5.00 4.69 14.77
N LEU A 23 -5.54 5.51 13.87
CA LEU A 23 -6.12 6.80 14.20
C LEU A 23 -7.64 6.69 14.18
N LYS A 24 -8.29 7.27 15.17
CA LYS A 24 -9.75 7.37 15.25
C LYS A 24 -10.16 8.82 14.96
N PRO A 25 -10.74 9.12 13.80
CA PRO A 25 -11.24 10.45 13.49
C PRO A 25 -12.47 10.80 14.34
N GLU A 26 -12.66 12.09 14.64
CA GLU A 26 -13.84 12.57 15.38
C GLU A 26 -15.17 12.26 14.66
N ASN A 27 -15.15 12.20 13.34
CA ASN A 27 -16.28 11.84 12.49
C ASN A 27 -15.83 10.82 11.44
N PRO A 28 -16.72 9.94 10.95
CA PRO A 28 -16.39 9.04 9.85
C PRO A 28 -15.80 9.78 8.64
N ILE A 29 -14.79 9.18 8.03
CA ILE A 29 -14.13 9.74 6.84
C ILE A 29 -14.58 9.05 5.57
N GLU A 30 -14.64 9.81 4.48
CA GLU A 30 -14.87 9.26 3.14
C GLU A 30 -13.56 9.32 2.35
N PHE A 31 -13.17 8.18 1.78
CA PHE A 31 -12.01 8.05 0.89
C PHE A 31 -12.22 6.86 -0.04
N LYS A 32 -11.37 6.73 -1.07
CA LYS A 32 -11.33 5.56 -1.95
C LYS A 32 -10.09 4.73 -1.69
N ALA A 33 -10.18 3.41 -1.86
CA ALA A 33 -9.05 2.52 -1.62
C ALA A 33 -7.86 2.87 -2.51
N GLY A 34 -6.69 3.07 -1.90
CA GLY A 34 -5.49 3.57 -2.56
C GLY A 34 -5.24 5.08 -2.40
N GLN A 35 -6.17 5.83 -1.79
CA GLN A 35 -5.91 7.22 -1.39
C GLN A 35 -5.04 7.29 -0.13
N TYR A 36 -4.43 8.46 0.08
CA TYR A 36 -3.60 8.75 1.23
C TYR A 36 -4.15 9.92 2.06
N CYS A 37 -3.71 10.01 3.31
CA CYS A 37 -3.87 11.20 4.12
C CYS A 37 -2.55 11.95 4.26
N GLN A 38 -2.62 13.26 4.50
CA GLN A 38 -1.47 14.08 4.86
C GLN A 38 -1.53 14.42 6.34
N VAL A 39 -0.55 13.98 7.12
CA VAL A 39 -0.41 14.37 8.52
C VAL A 39 0.09 15.82 8.59
N VAL A 40 -0.63 16.68 9.31
CA VAL A 40 -0.29 18.10 9.46
C VAL A 40 0.75 18.26 10.56
N MET A 41 2.01 18.46 10.18
CA MET A 41 3.13 18.70 11.09
C MET A 41 3.36 20.20 11.33
N GLY A 42 2.95 21.03 10.38
CA GLY A 42 2.88 22.50 10.47
C GLY A 42 2.15 23.08 9.27
N GLU A 43 1.98 24.40 9.20
CA GLU A 43 1.22 25.06 8.13
C GLU A 43 1.71 24.70 6.71
N LYS A 44 3.02 24.50 6.55
CA LYS A 44 3.68 24.13 5.29
C LYS A 44 4.35 22.75 5.32
N ASP A 45 4.15 21.99 6.38
CA ASP A 45 4.72 20.65 6.54
C ASP A 45 3.58 19.65 6.67
N LYS A 46 3.30 18.96 5.57
CA LYS A 46 2.23 17.98 5.41
C LYS A 46 2.82 16.70 4.85
N ARG A 47 2.68 15.60 5.59
CA ARG A 47 3.40 14.35 5.33
C ARG A 47 2.46 13.25 4.84
N PRO A 48 2.60 12.76 3.59
CA PRO A 48 1.66 11.80 3.02
C PRO A 48 1.91 10.38 3.55
N PHE A 49 0.82 9.69 3.90
CA PHE A 49 0.80 8.27 4.24
C PHE A 49 -0.45 7.62 3.64
N SER A 50 -0.27 6.57 2.84
CA SER A 50 -1.40 5.80 2.31
C SER A 50 -2.24 5.21 3.45
N ILE A 51 -3.56 5.30 3.28
CA ILE A 51 -4.52 4.70 4.21
C ILE A 51 -4.55 3.20 3.91
N ALA A 52 -4.34 2.37 4.94
CA ALA A 52 -4.16 0.93 4.79
C ALA A 52 -5.46 0.12 4.94
N ASN A 53 -6.43 0.63 5.71
CA ASN A 53 -7.75 0.01 5.82
C ASN A 53 -8.60 0.24 4.56
N ALA A 54 -9.62 -0.59 4.40
CA ALA A 54 -10.58 -0.45 3.32
C ALA A 54 -11.60 0.67 3.63
N PRO A 55 -12.16 1.37 2.62
CA PRO A 55 -13.13 2.44 2.83
C PRO A 55 -14.41 2.07 3.59
N GLN A 56 -14.76 0.78 3.64
CA GLN A 56 -15.92 0.28 4.39
C GLN A 56 -15.76 0.52 5.90
N ASP A 57 -14.52 0.57 6.41
CA ASP A 57 -14.25 0.98 7.78
C ASP A 57 -13.87 2.47 7.81
N SER A 58 -14.90 3.31 7.67
CA SER A 58 -14.76 4.77 7.75
C SER A 58 -14.48 5.29 9.16
N SER A 59 -14.49 4.40 10.17
CA SER A 59 -14.36 4.77 11.59
C SER A 59 -12.92 4.87 12.07
N ILE A 60 -11.96 4.43 11.25
CA ILE A 60 -10.53 4.46 11.54
C ILE A 60 -9.73 4.89 10.31
N ILE A 61 -8.49 5.32 10.57
CA ILE A 61 -7.41 5.42 9.58
C ILE A 61 -6.27 4.54 10.09
N GLU A 62 -5.95 3.48 9.36
CA GLU A 62 -4.78 2.63 9.59
C GLU A 62 -3.62 3.12 8.74
N LEU A 63 -2.46 3.37 9.36
CA LEU A 63 -1.23 3.77 8.70
C LEU A 63 -0.12 2.78 9.03
N HIS A 64 0.70 2.40 8.04
CA HIS A 64 1.99 1.75 8.31
C HIS A 64 3.14 2.72 8.07
N ILE A 65 3.78 3.13 9.16
CA ILE A 65 4.83 4.15 9.16
C ILE A 65 6.20 3.47 9.27
N GLY A 66 6.98 3.55 8.20
CA GLY A 66 8.39 3.14 8.18
C GLY A 66 9.29 4.19 8.81
N ALA A 67 9.50 4.09 10.12
CA ALA A 67 10.23 5.03 10.96
C ALA A 67 11.62 4.50 11.34
N GLU A 68 12.50 4.35 10.36
CA GLU A 68 13.93 4.20 10.66
C GLU A 68 14.44 5.45 11.38
N PRO A 69 15.30 5.33 12.42
CA PRO A 69 15.84 6.49 13.12
C PRO A 69 16.60 7.48 12.22
N SER A 70 17.15 7.00 11.10
CA SER A 70 17.77 7.81 10.05
C SER A 70 16.77 8.60 9.21
N ASN A 71 15.50 8.21 9.19
CA ASN A 71 14.42 8.85 8.47
C ASN A 71 13.60 9.76 9.41
N ALA A 72 14.13 10.97 9.66
CA ALA A 72 13.47 11.98 10.47
C ALA A 72 12.03 12.28 10.00
N TYR A 73 11.74 12.15 8.69
CA TYR A 73 10.44 12.49 8.12
C TYR A 73 9.31 11.60 8.64
N ALA A 74 9.48 10.29 8.65
CA ALA A 74 8.48 9.37 9.17
C ALA A 74 8.58 9.24 10.70
N TYR A 75 9.80 9.29 11.24
CA TYR A 75 10.06 9.14 12.67
C TYR A 75 9.42 10.25 13.51
N GLU A 76 9.50 11.51 13.08
CA GLU A 76 8.88 12.63 13.79
C GLU A 76 7.34 12.54 13.82
N VAL A 77 6.71 11.97 12.79
CA VAL A 77 5.26 11.72 12.81
C VAL A 77 4.93 10.71 13.90
N LEU A 78 5.66 9.60 13.95
CA LEU A 78 5.48 8.58 14.97
C LEU A 78 5.69 9.13 16.39
N GLU A 79 6.72 9.96 16.59
CA GLU A 79 6.96 10.63 17.87
C GLU A 79 5.84 11.59 18.24
N LYS A 80 5.30 12.34 17.27
CA LYS A 80 4.13 13.19 17.49
C LYS A 80 2.93 12.35 17.94
N CYS A 81 2.68 11.20 17.30
CA CYS A 81 1.62 10.27 17.73
C CYS A 81 1.80 9.86 19.20
N ARG A 82 3.01 9.45 19.59
CA ARG A 82 3.33 8.97 20.94
C ARG A 82 3.20 10.06 22.00
N ASN A 83 3.66 11.27 21.68
CA ASN A 83 3.75 12.35 22.65
C ASN A 83 2.42 13.09 22.84
N LEU A 84 1.64 13.26 21.78
CA LEU A 84 0.38 14.01 21.83
C LEU A 84 -0.85 13.13 21.98
N GLY A 85 -0.82 11.89 21.47
CA GLY A 85 -2.00 11.01 21.43
C GLY A 85 -3.09 11.48 20.45
N GLU A 86 -2.83 12.52 19.65
CA GLU A 86 -3.74 13.05 18.64
C GLU A 86 -2.98 13.72 17.48
N LEU A 87 -3.62 13.78 16.31
CA LEU A 87 -3.09 14.39 15.09
C LEU A 87 -4.20 15.06 14.30
N ASN A 88 -3.83 16.06 13.50
CA ASN A 88 -4.67 16.56 12.42
C ASN A 88 -4.20 15.95 11.11
N VAL A 89 -5.15 15.48 10.30
CA VAL A 89 -4.90 14.89 8.99
C VAL A 89 -5.79 15.51 7.91
N GLU A 90 -5.28 15.64 6.70
CA GLU A 90 -6.09 15.91 5.51
C GLU A 90 -6.26 14.61 4.74
N VAL A 91 -7.50 14.19 4.47
CA VAL A 91 -7.82 12.86 3.92
C VAL A 91 -8.22 12.91 2.45
N ALA A 92 -8.30 11.73 1.82
CA ALA A 92 -8.77 11.53 0.45
C ALA A 92 -7.93 12.24 -0.62
N HIS A 93 -6.60 12.26 -0.44
CA HIS A 93 -5.65 12.71 -1.45
C HIS A 93 -5.22 11.56 -2.37
N GLY A 94 -4.77 11.90 -3.58
CA GLY A 94 -4.31 10.93 -4.58
C GLY A 94 -5.42 10.46 -5.51
N ASP A 95 -5.04 10.22 -6.76
CA ASP A 95 -5.93 9.77 -7.85
C ASP A 95 -5.69 8.31 -8.23
N ALA A 96 -4.70 7.65 -7.61
CA ALA A 96 -4.33 6.26 -7.87
C ALA A 96 -5.23 5.24 -7.14
N TYR A 97 -6.52 5.51 -7.01
CA TYR A 97 -7.46 4.62 -6.30
C TYR A 97 -7.99 3.49 -7.18
N LEU A 98 -8.51 2.44 -6.54
CA LEU A 98 -9.14 1.28 -7.18
C LEU A 98 -10.25 1.71 -8.16
N ARG A 99 -10.19 1.22 -9.40
CA ARG A 99 -11.22 1.44 -10.41
C ARG A 99 -12.22 0.30 -10.42
N GLU A 100 -13.50 0.62 -10.58
CA GLU A 100 -14.50 -0.37 -10.99
C GLU A 100 -14.14 -0.88 -12.38
N SER A 101 -13.93 -2.19 -12.51
CA SER A 101 -13.56 -2.83 -13.77
C SER A 101 -13.74 -4.34 -13.68
N THR A 102 -13.90 -5.00 -14.83
CA THR A 102 -13.86 -6.47 -14.93
C THR A 102 -12.49 -6.98 -15.36
N LEU A 103 -11.54 -6.10 -15.68
CA LEU A 103 -10.18 -6.49 -16.05
C LEU A 103 -9.43 -7.07 -14.83
N PRO A 104 -8.65 -8.14 -14.97
CA PRO A 104 -7.81 -8.63 -13.89
C PRO A 104 -6.88 -7.52 -13.35
N ALA A 105 -6.65 -7.53 -12.05
CA ALA A 105 -5.83 -6.54 -11.36
C ALA A 105 -4.53 -7.15 -10.83
N ILE A 106 -3.42 -6.46 -11.05
CA ILE A 106 -2.12 -6.75 -10.43
C ILE A 106 -1.79 -5.58 -9.51
N VAL A 107 -1.59 -5.87 -8.23
CA VAL A 107 -1.14 -4.89 -7.24
C VAL A 107 0.33 -5.17 -6.94
N VAL A 108 1.19 -4.17 -7.07
CA VAL A 108 2.64 -4.29 -6.86
C VAL A 108 3.10 -3.34 -5.76
N ALA A 109 3.45 -3.91 -4.61
CA ALA A 109 3.93 -3.18 -3.45
C ALA A 109 5.44 -3.37 -3.24
N GLY A 110 6.15 -2.29 -2.91
CA GLY A 110 7.51 -2.34 -2.39
C GLY A 110 7.59 -1.78 -0.96
N GLY A 111 8.08 -2.57 -0.01
CA GLY A 111 8.22 -2.16 1.40
C GLY A 111 6.90 -1.67 2.00
N THR A 112 6.88 -0.47 2.58
CA THR A 112 5.66 0.15 3.15
C THR A 112 4.65 0.63 2.11
N GLY A 113 4.95 0.53 0.81
CA GLY A 113 3.94 0.61 -0.25
C GLY A 113 2.79 -0.41 -0.08
N TYR A 114 2.98 -1.39 0.80
CA TYR A 114 1.93 -2.31 1.23
C TYR A 114 0.70 -1.62 1.83
N SER A 115 0.80 -0.47 2.52
CA SER A 115 -0.39 0.23 3.02
C SER A 115 -1.40 0.52 1.90
N TYR A 116 -0.91 1.10 0.79
CA TYR A 116 -1.71 1.34 -0.41
C TYR A 116 -2.30 0.04 -0.97
N ALA A 117 -1.47 -1.00 -1.08
CA ALA A 117 -1.88 -2.28 -1.64
C ALA A 117 -2.93 -2.99 -0.77
N LYS A 118 -2.79 -2.95 0.55
CA LYS A 118 -3.73 -3.53 1.52
C LYS A 118 -5.12 -2.93 1.35
N SER A 119 -5.22 -1.61 1.29
CA SER A 119 -6.50 -0.92 1.08
C SER A 119 -7.17 -1.35 -0.22
N ILE A 120 -6.41 -1.37 -1.33
CA ILE A 120 -6.91 -1.82 -2.64
C ILE A 120 -7.36 -3.28 -2.62
N VAL A 121 -6.57 -4.17 -2.03
CA VAL A 121 -6.89 -5.60 -1.97
C VAL A 121 -8.18 -5.84 -1.19
N LEU A 122 -8.29 -5.26 0.00
CA LEU A 122 -9.46 -5.44 0.85
C LEU A 122 -10.73 -4.87 0.21
N ASP A 123 -10.65 -3.68 -0.40
CA ASP A 123 -11.78 -3.05 -1.07
C ASP A 123 -12.20 -3.81 -2.35
N CYS A 124 -11.23 -4.29 -3.14
CA CYS A 124 -11.51 -5.07 -4.34
C CYS A 124 -12.20 -6.39 -3.99
N LEU A 125 -11.72 -7.10 -2.96
CA LEU A 125 -12.35 -8.34 -2.50
C LEU A 125 -13.79 -8.10 -2.00
N ALA A 126 -14.04 -6.96 -1.35
CA ALA A 126 -15.37 -6.63 -0.82
C ALA A 126 -16.37 -6.16 -1.90
N THR A 127 -15.90 -5.41 -2.90
CA THR A 127 -16.77 -4.71 -3.86
C THR A 127 -16.79 -5.31 -5.26
N GLN A 128 -15.75 -6.07 -5.63
CA GLN A 128 -15.56 -6.69 -6.93
C GLN A 128 -15.18 -8.18 -6.76
N PRO A 129 -16.03 -9.00 -6.11
CA PRO A 129 -15.67 -10.33 -5.62
C PRO A 129 -15.35 -11.35 -6.72
N ASP A 130 -15.76 -11.11 -7.97
CA ASP A 130 -15.47 -11.98 -9.11
C ASP A 130 -14.20 -11.55 -9.88
N ARG A 131 -13.56 -10.46 -9.48
CA ARG A 131 -12.40 -9.90 -10.18
C ARG A 131 -11.14 -10.66 -9.79
N GLU A 132 -10.43 -11.19 -10.79
CA GLU A 132 -9.10 -11.77 -10.59
C GLU A 132 -8.12 -10.71 -10.08
N LEU A 133 -7.45 -11.02 -8.96
CA LEU A 133 -6.59 -10.10 -8.24
C LEU A 133 -5.32 -10.80 -7.78
N VAL A 134 -4.16 -10.24 -8.12
CA VAL A 134 -2.87 -10.74 -7.64
C VAL A 134 -2.09 -9.63 -6.96
N LEU A 135 -1.66 -9.86 -5.72
CA LEU A 135 -0.74 -8.98 -5.00
C LEU A 135 0.68 -9.54 -5.05
N TYR A 136 1.61 -8.76 -5.59
CA TYR A 136 3.04 -8.96 -5.43
C TYR A 136 3.57 -7.99 -4.39
N TRP A 137 4.17 -8.51 -3.32
CA TRP A 137 4.78 -7.68 -2.28
C TRP A 137 6.28 -7.96 -2.19
N GLY A 138 7.07 -6.98 -2.65
CA GLY A 138 8.52 -7.00 -2.57
C GLY A 138 9.03 -6.41 -1.27
N ALA A 139 9.92 -7.15 -0.61
CA ALA A 139 10.66 -6.66 0.54
C ALA A 139 12.12 -7.14 0.55
N LYS A 140 12.93 -6.57 1.44
CA LYS A 140 14.36 -6.90 1.49
C LYS A 140 14.58 -8.28 2.10
N ASN A 141 13.93 -8.58 3.21
CA ASN A 141 14.02 -9.86 3.91
C ASN A 141 12.60 -10.42 4.18
N PRO A 142 12.46 -11.73 4.48
CA PRO A 142 11.17 -12.33 4.83
C PRO A 142 10.40 -11.61 5.95
N ASP A 143 11.10 -11.19 7.01
CA ASP A 143 10.49 -10.50 8.16
C ASP A 143 9.93 -9.11 7.83
N ASP A 144 10.34 -8.52 6.69
CA ASP A 144 9.81 -7.24 6.23
C ASP A 144 8.40 -7.40 5.60
N LEU A 145 7.96 -8.62 5.33
CA LEU A 145 6.60 -8.97 4.89
C LEU A 145 5.71 -9.23 6.11
N TYR A 146 5.58 -8.20 6.95
CA TYR A 146 5.05 -8.27 8.31
C TYR A 146 3.57 -8.69 8.44
N GLU A 147 2.80 -8.66 7.34
CA GLU A 147 1.41 -9.15 7.28
C GLU A 147 1.23 -10.28 6.23
N SER A 148 2.30 -10.98 5.89
CA SER A 148 2.26 -12.07 4.90
C SER A 148 1.32 -13.22 5.30
N LYS A 149 1.18 -13.51 6.60
CA LYS A 149 0.31 -14.58 7.10
C LYS A 149 -1.17 -14.25 6.88
N GLU A 150 -1.54 -13.01 7.13
CA GLU A 150 -2.89 -12.47 6.92
C GLU A 150 -3.26 -12.52 5.43
N LEU A 151 -2.36 -12.10 4.55
CA LEU A 151 -2.55 -12.19 3.10
C LEU A 151 -2.66 -13.63 2.61
N SER A 152 -1.85 -14.53 3.18
CA SER A 152 -1.92 -15.97 2.85
C SER A 152 -3.27 -16.56 3.28
N ALA A 153 -3.78 -16.19 4.45
CA ALA A 153 -5.11 -16.60 4.91
C ALA A 153 -6.23 -16.02 4.03
N LEU A 154 -6.09 -14.77 3.55
CA LEU A 154 -7.01 -14.17 2.58
C LEU A 154 -7.02 -14.94 1.26
N ALA A 155 -5.86 -15.32 0.74
CA ALA A 155 -5.73 -16.11 -0.50
C ALA A 155 -6.34 -17.52 -0.40
N VAL A 156 -6.37 -18.12 0.81
CA VAL A 156 -7.06 -19.40 1.04
C VAL A 156 -8.59 -19.23 0.98
N THR A 157 -9.10 -18.08 1.43
CA THR A 157 -10.54 -17.83 1.53
C THR A 157 -11.17 -17.23 0.28
N HIS A 158 -10.38 -16.59 -0.59
CA HIS A 158 -10.82 -15.96 -1.83
C HIS A 158 -10.13 -16.61 -3.03
N GLN A 159 -10.86 -17.40 -3.83
CA GLN A 159 -10.30 -18.18 -4.94
C GLN A 159 -9.75 -17.31 -6.08
N ASN A 160 -10.28 -16.10 -6.23
CA ASN A 160 -9.87 -15.09 -7.21
C ASN A 160 -8.72 -14.20 -6.72
N PHE A 161 -8.16 -14.46 -5.53
CA PHE A 161 -7.03 -13.72 -4.99
C PHE A 161 -5.78 -14.58 -4.82
N SER A 162 -4.67 -14.08 -5.34
CA SER A 162 -3.35 -14.69 -5.14
C SER A 162 -2.40 -13.70 -4.47
N PHE A 163 -1.71 -14.17 -3.44
CA PHE A 163 -0.60 -13.44 -2.83
C PHE A 163 0.74 -14.05 -3.26
N LYS A 164 1.66 -13.19 -3.73
CA LYS A 164 2.98 -13.53 -4.27
C LYS A 164 4.05 -12.74 -3.52
N PRO A 165 4.57 -13.27 -2.39
CA PRO A 165 5.65 -12.59 -1.68
C PRO A 165 6.96 -12.70 -2.48
N VAL A 166 7.75 -11.62 -2.47
CA VAL A 166 9.04 -11.54 -3.15
C VAL A 166 10.08 -10.97 -2.19
N VAL A 167 11.21 -11.64 -2.01
CA VAL A 167 12.30 -11.16 -1.14
C VAL A 167 13.63 -11.06 -1.87
N GLU A 168 14.41 -10.03 -1.56
CA GLU A 168 15.77 -9.88 -2.10
C GLU A 168 16.78 -10.82 -1.41
N ASN A 169 16.69 -10.95 -0.09
CA ASN A 169 17.56 -11.77 0.74
C ASN A 169 16.76 -12.92 1.39
N PRO A 170 16.56 -14.04 0.69
CA PRO A 170 15.85 -15.19 1.26
C PRO A 170 16.66 -15.85 2.38
N ASP A 171 15.97 -16.42 3.35
CA ASP A 171 16.55 -17.40 4.27
C ASP A 171 16.48 -18.83 3.65
N GLU A 172 17.07 -19.82 4.33
CA GLU A 172 17.10 -21.21 3.85
C GLU A 172 15.71 -21.85 3.71
N SER A 173 14.71 -21.32 4.41
CA SER A 173 13.34 -21.83 4.40
C SER A 173 12.47 -21.18 3.32
N TRP A 174 12.95 -20.13 2.65
CA TRP A 174 12.20 -19.40 1.63
C TRP A 174 11.99 -20.26 0.37
N GLN A 175 10.73 -20.43 -0.04
CA GLN A 175 10.35 -21.22 -1.22
C GLN A 175 9.61 -20.40 -2.29
N GLU A 176 9.42 -19.10 -2.06
CA GLU A 176 8.64 -18.22 -2.94
C GLU A 176 9.57 -17.43 -3.88
N HIS A 177 9.07 -16.36 -4.50
CA HIS A 177 9.85 -15.57 -5.44
C HIS A 177 11.04 -14.88 -4.76
N VAL A 178 12.16 -14.81 -5.48
CA VAL A 178 13.40 -14.16 -5.03
C VAL A 178 13.81 -13.07 -6.02
N GLY A 179 14.28 -11.94 -5.51
CA GLY A 179 14.78 -10.80 -6.28
C GLY A 179 13.85 -9.60 -6.25
N TRP A 180 13.77 -8.86 -7.35
CA TRP A 180 12.95 -7.64 -7.43
C TRP A 180 11.51 -7.95 -7.84
N VAL A 181 10.57 -7.29 -7.18
CA VAL A 181 9.12 -7.53 -7.35
C VAL A 181 8.65 -7.38 -8.80
N HIS A 182 9.13 -6.37 -9.54
CA HIS A 182 8.75 -6.15 -10.94
C HIS A 182 9.24 -7.28 -11.86
N LYS A 183 10.38 -7.91 -11.54
CA LYS A 183 10.87 -9.09 -12.27
C LYS A 183 10.07 -10.34 -11.96
N ALA A 184 9.64 -10.52 -10.72
CA ALA A 184 8.72 -11.60 -10.37
C ALA A 184 7.41 -11.50 -11.16
N VAL A 185 6.84 -10.29 -11.25
CA VAL A 185 5.63 -10.04 -12.06
C VAL A 185 5.86 -10.38 -13.54
N LEU A 186 6.98 -9.94 -14.14
CA LEU A 186 7.30 -10.22 -15.55
C LEU A 186 7.59 -11.69 -15.84
N ASN A 187 8.05 -12.46 -14.84
CA ASN A 187 8.22 -13.90 -14.97
C ASN A 187 6.88 -14.64 -15.00
N ASP A 188 5.85 -14.10 -14.34
CA ASP A 188 4.52 -14.70 -14.30
C ASP A 188 3.60 -14.19 -15.43
N VAL A 189 3.73 -12.91 -15.79
CA VAL A 189 2.82 -12.20 -16.71
C VAL A 189 3.62 -11.63 -17.88
N HIS A 190 3.30 -12.12 -19.08
CA HIS A 190 4.06 -11.80 -20.30
C HIS A 190 3.35 -10.78 -21.20
N ASN A 191 2.06 -10.56 -21.00
CA ASN A 191 1.25 -9.59 -21.74
C ASN A 191 0.30 -8.87 -20.78
N PHE A 192 0.42 -7.55 -20.70
CA PHE A 192 -0.32 -6.70 -19.78
C PHE A 192 -1.51 -5.97 -20.41
N ALA A 193 -1.81 -6.21 -21.69
CA ALA A 193 -2.83 -5.48 -22.44
C ALA A 193 -4.22 -5.49 -21.75
N ASP A 194 -4.56 -6.61 -21.11
CA ASP A 194 -5.85 -6.81 -20.44
C ASP A 194 -5.79 -6.67 -18.91
N TYR A 195 -4.70 -6.13 -18.37
CA TYR A 195 -4.54 -5.92 -16.93
C TYR A 195 -4.73 -4.46 -16.52
N GLN A 196 -5.19 -4.26 -15.29
CA GLN A 196 -4.96 -3.03 -14.55
C GLN A 196 -3.86 -3.26 -13.50
N VAL A 197 -2.90 -2.35 -13.45
CA VAL A 197 -1.76 -2.42 -12.53
C VAL A 197 -1.82 -1.26 -11.55
N TYR A 198 -1.80 -1.58 -10.27
CA TYR A 198 -1.76 -0.63 -9.16
C TYR A 198 -0.41 -0.77 -8.46
N THR A 199 0.34 0.31 -8.27
CA THR A 199 1.68 0.22 -7.67
C THR A 199 1.97 1.32 -6.66
N ALA A 200 2.65 0.92 -5.58
CA ALA A 200 3.18 1.83 -4.57
C ALA A 200 4.49 1.31 -3.98
N GLY A 201 5.43 2.23 -3.76
CA GLY A 201 6.75 1.95 -3.23
C GLY A 201 7.68 3.10 -3.58
N ARG A 202 8.99 2.82 -3.70
CA ARG A 202 9.96 3.83 -4.15
C ARG A 202 9.62 4.31 -5.56
N PHE A 203 9.89 5.58 -5.85
CA PHE A 203 9.56 6.18 -7.15
C PHE A 203 10.35 5.52 -8.28
N GLU A 204 11.60 5.12 -8.03
CA GLU A 204 12.43 4.40 -8.99
C GLU A 204 11.82 3.04 -9.34
N MET A 205 11.25 2.33 -8.37
CA MET A 205 10.53 1.08 -8.62
C MET A 205 9.30 1.32 -9.51
N SER A 206 8.52 2.37 -9.20
CA SER A 206 7.31 2.72 -9.96
C SER A 206 7.66 3.13 -11.40
N ALA A 207 8.77 3.86 -11.59
CA ALA A 207 9.30 4.22 -12.91
C ALA A 207 9.69 2.98 -13.72
N THR A 208 10.42 2.04 -13.11
CA THR A 208 10.78 0.77 -13.77
C THR A 208 9.55 -0.04 -14.15
N ILE A 209 8.55 -0.14 -13.26
CA ILE A 209 7.27 -0.81 -13.55
C ILE A 209 6.58 -0.17 -14.75
N ARG A 210 6.48 1.16 -14.78
CA ARG A 210 5.89 1.90 -15.91
C ARG A 210 6.56 1.50 -17.21
N ASP A 211 7.89 1.61 -17.27
CA ASP A 211 8.63 1.45 -18.51
C ASP A 211 8.62 -0.02 -18.99
N GLU A 212 8.90 -0.97 -18.09
CA GLU A 212 8.98 -2.40 -18.44
C GLU A 212 7.60 -3.00 -18.73
N PHE A 213 6.57 -2.67 -17.95
CA PHE A 213 5.24 -3.27 -18.17
C PHE A 213 4.58 -2.64 -19.40
N SER A 214 4.82 -1.35 -19.70
CA SER A 214 4.37 -0.73 -20.95
C SER A 214 5.03 -1.39 -22.16
N ALA A 215 6.33 -1.73 -22.08
CA ALA A 215 7.02 -2.48 -23.12
C ALA A 215 6.42 -3.89 -23.32
N ALA A 216 5.83 -4.47 -22.26
CA ALA A 216 5.09 -5.73 -22.28
C ALA A 216 3.57 -5.56 -22.55
N GLY A 217 3.14 -4.38 -23.02
CA GLY A 217 1.77 -4.14 -23.50
C GLY A 217 0.81 -3.47 -22.52
N LEU A 218 1.25 -3.05 -21.33
CA LEU A 218 0.40 -2.35 -20.38
C LEU A 218 -0.07 -1.01 -20.96
N LEU A 219 -1.38 -0.79 -20.95
CA LEU A 219 -1.95 0.48 -21.37
C LEU A 219 -1.72 1.54 -20.28
N THR A 220 -1.29 2.75 -20.67
CA THR A 220 -1.03 3.85 -19.73
C THR A 220 -2.25 4.18 -18.86
N ASN A 221 -3.46 4.12 -19.41
CA ASN A 221 -4.71 4.38 -18.67
C ASN A 221 -5.07 3.27 -17.66
N ASN A 222 -4.35 2.14 -17.69
CA ASN A 222 -4.52 1.01 -16.80
C ASN A 222 -3.36 0.88 -15.80
N LEU A 223 -2.46 1.88 -15.73
CA LEU A 223 -1.39 1.94 -14.75
C LEU A 223 -1.70 3.04 -13.72
N PHE A 224 -1.78 2.66 -12.45
CA PHE A 224 -2.13 3.52 -11.33
C PHE A 224 -1.03 3.51 -10.28
N GLY A 225 -0.66 4.69 -9.78
CA GLY A 225 0.30 4.87 -8.70
C GLY A 225 0.57 6.35 -8.49
N ASP A 226 0.60 6.81 -7.24
CA ASP A 226 0.77 8.24 -6.95
C ASP A 226 2.12 8.78 -7.43
N ALA A 227 3.14 7.93 -7.57
CA ALA A 227 4.44 8.30 -8.12
C ALA A 227 4.31 8.99 -9.49
N PHE A 228 3.36 8.56 -10.34
CA PHE A 228 3.17 9.10 -11.71
C PHE A 228 2.61 10.53 -11.75
N ALA A 229 2.15 11.07 -10.62
CA ALA A 229 1.85 12.50 -10.52
C ALA A 229 3.13 13.37 -10.42
N PHE A 230 4.29 12.75 -10.19
CA PHE A 230 5.55 13.42 -9.92
C PHE A 230 6.69 13.04 -10.90
N ILE A 231 6.49 12.05 -11.78
CA ILE A 231 7.52 11.51 -12.71
C ILE A 231 7.00 11.26 -14.13
#